data_AF-A0A6C0HFY8-F1
#
_entry.id   AF-A0A6C0HFY8-F1
#
_cell.length_a   1.000
_cell.length_b   1.000
_cell.length_c   1.000
_cell.angle_alpha   90.00
_cell.angle_beta   90.00
_cell.angle_gamma   90.00
#
_symmetry.space_group_name_H-M   'P 1'
#
loop_
_entity.id
_entity.type
_entity.pdbx_description
1 polymer ?
#
loop_
_entity_poly.entity_id
_entity_poly.type
_entity_poly.pdbx_seq_one_letter_code
_entity_poly.pdbx_strand_id
1 'polypeptide(L)'
;MGPVVNHNNIYNSTAVNDLTSGIYYKFEEKEEYENKIINVDEFLSEMESSYSMSVSTTSTNSDCDSDSNISHAILELEYSTNYNVKGLAQIMDYYDLSKKNMRKDEMIQMIIMFETDPNNLKIVNRRRRMYKYINELKRDKYFSKFILYTF
;
A
#
# COMPACT_ATOMS: atom_id res chain seq x y z
N MET A 1 -14.52 -18.82 77.78
CA MET A 1 -13.45 -19.40 76.96
C MET A 1 -14.08 -20.16 75.82
N GLY A 2 -13.61 -19.94 74.59
CA GLY A 2 -13.97 -20.76 73.43
C GLY A 2 -14.09 -19.96 72.13
N PRO A 3 -13.05 -19.95 71.27
CA PRO A 3 -13.23 -19.80 69.83
C PRO A 3 -13.77 -21.12 69.26
N VAL A 4 -14.24 -21.23 68.02
CA VAL A 4 -13.43 -21.52 66.83
C VAL A 4 -14.31 -21.27 65.60
N VAL A 5 -13.79 -20.49 64.64
CA VAL A 5 -14.38 -20.29 63.32
C VAL A 5 -13.90 -21.42 62.41
N ASN A 6 -14.82 -22.08 61.70
CA ASN A 6 -14.50 -22.97 60.59
C ASN A 6 -15.07 -22.39 59.30
N HIS A 7 -14.24 -22.31 58.27
CA HIS A 7 -14.49 -21.61 57.03
C HIS A 7 -14.58 -22.59 55.85
N ASN A 8 -15.58 -22.28 55.01
CA ASN A 8 -15.65 -22.47 53.57
C ASN A 8 -16.04 -23.86 53.03
N ASN A 9 -17.22 -23.90 52.40
CA ASN A 9 -17.26 -24.31 51.00
C ASN A 9 -18.48 -23.78 50.22
N ILE A 10 -18.16 -23.27 49.03
CA ILE A 10 -18.96 -23.26 47.79
C ILE A 10 -20.16 -22.30 47.72
N TYR A 11 -19.94 -21.14 47.09
CA TYR A 11 -20.93 -20.55 46.20
C TYR A 11 -20.43 -20.68 44.77
N ASN A 12 -21.07 -21.55 43.99
CA ASN A 12 -21.03 -21.50 42.53
C ASN A 12 -22.47 -21.51 42.03
N SER A 13 -22.93 -20.34 41.62
CA SER A 13 -23.99 -20.09 40.63
C SER A 13 -23.92 -18.58 40.39
N THR A 14 -23.80 -18.07 39.17
CA THR A 14 -24.70 -18.37 38.06
C THR A 14 -24.03 -17.88 36.78
N ALA A 15 -24.16 -18.69 35.73
CA ALA A 15 -23.74 -18.39 34.37
C ALA A 15 -24.40 -17.11 33.84
N VAL A 16 -23.61 -16.29 33.15
CA VAL A 16 -24.12 -15.37 32.14
C VAL A 16 -23.35 -15.66 30.85
N ASN A 17 -24.12 -15.99 29.82
CA ASN A 17 -23.66 -16.41 28.52
C ASN A 17 -22.99 -15.24 27.78
N ASP A 18 -21.84 -15.50 27.16
CA ASP A 18 -21.50 -14.88 25.89
C ASP A 18 -20.75 -15.89 25.03
N LEU A 19 -21.50 -16.53 24.14
CA LEU A 19 -21.00 -17.33 23.03
C LEU A 19 -20.40 -16.40 21.98
N THR A 20 -19.23 -15.84 22.27
CA THR A 20 -18.30 -15.48 21.21
C THR A 20 -17.59 -16.76 20.83
N SER A 21 -17.99 -17.39 19.72
CA SER A 21 -17.28 -18.52 19.12
C SER A 21 -15.95 -18.03 18.53
N GLY A 22 -15.07 -17.53 19.39
CA GLY A 22 -13.68 -17.24 19.07
C GLY A 22 -12.92 -18.56 19.05
N ILE A 23 -12.38 -18.92 17.88
CA ILE A 23 -11.46 -20.04 17.77
C ILE A 23 -10.16 -19.61 18.48
N TYR A 24 -9.93 -20.10 19.69
CA TYR A 24 -8.65 -19.92 20.38
C TYR A 24 -7.72 -21.08 20.02
N TYR A 25 -6.65 -20.78 19.29
CA TYR A 25 -5.55 -21.71 19.04
C TYR A 25 -4.57 -21.66 20.21
N LYS A 26 -4.31 -22.81 20.82
CA LYS A 26 -3.22 -23.00 21.78
C LYS A 26 -2.00 -23.48 21.01
N PHE A 27 -1.01 -22.60 20.84
CA PHE A 27 0.27 -22.97 20.26
C PHE A 27 1.08 -23.69 21.34
N GLU A 28 1.36 -24.98 21.13
CA GLU A 28 2.41 -25.67 21.86
C GLU A 28 3.71 -25.42 21.10
N GLU A 29 4.57 -24.55 21.64
CA GLU A 29 5.92 -24.33 21.13
C GLU A 29 6.73 -25.61 21.32
N LYS A 30 7.00 -26.31 20.23
CA LYS A 30 8.18 -27.17 20.15
C LYS A 30 9.36 -26.29 19.76
N GLU A 31 10.13 -25.87 20.75
CA GLU A 31 11.42 -25.25 20.51
C GLU A 31 12.43 -26.31 20.06
N GLU A 32 12.75 -26.29 18.78
CA GLU A 32 14.09 -26.60 18.33
C GLU A 32 14.39 -25.69 17.13
N TYR A 33 14.57 -24.41 17.42
CA TYR A 33 15.15 -23.47 16.47
C TYR A 33 16.64 -23.38 16.79
N GLU A 34 17.45 -23.92 15.90
CA GLU A 34 18.88 -23.63 15.85
C GLU A 34 18.99 -22.09 15.73
N ASN A 35 19.41 -21.44 16.81
CA ASN A 35 19.55 -20.00 16.88
C ASN A 35 20.68 -19.57 15.94
N LYS A 36 20.37 -19.47 14.64
CA LYS A 36 21.25 -18.83 13.68
C LYS A 36 21.30 -17.36 14.10
N ILE A 37 22.42 -16.96 14.70
CA ILE A 37 22.70 -15.56 14.99
C ILE A 37 22.71 -14.85 13.64
N ILE A 38 21.63 -14.14 13.34
CA ILE A 38 21.53 -13.33 12.13
C ILE A 38 22.37 -12.09 12.40
N ASN A 39 23.49 -11.96 11.71
CA ASN A 39 24.30 -10.76 11.74
C ASN A 39 23.51 -9.64 11.04
N VAL A 40 22.90 -8.76 11.84
CA VAL A 40 22.06 -7.67 11.34
C VAL A 40 22.87 -6.72 10.45
N ASP A 41 24.16 -6.53 10.75
CA ASP A 41 25.03 -5.67 9.94
C ASP A 41 25.36 -6.29 8.58
N GLU A 42 25.48 -7.62 8.51
CA GLU A 42 25.68 -8.35 7.25
C GLU A 42 24.42 -8.26 6.36
N PHE A 43 23.23 -8.40 6.96
CA PHE A 43 21.98 -8.25 6.23
C PHE A 43 21.75 -6.81 5.75
N LEU A 44 22.05 -5.81 6.60
CA LEU A 44 21.94 -4.41 6.24
C LEU A 44 22.93 -4.02 5.12
N SER A 45 24.16 -4.50 5.19
CA SER A 45 25.18 -4.24 4.16
C SER A 45 24.87 -4.94 2.83
N GLU A 46 24.32 -6.15 2.86
CA GLU A 46 23.84 -6.85 1.66
C GLU A 46 22.66 -6.10 1.00
N MET A 47 21.72 -5.62 1.81
CA MET A 47 20.59 -4.80 1.33
C MET A 47 21.08 -3.49 0.71
N GLU A 48 22.03 -2.80 1.35
CA GLU A 48 22.60 -1.54 0.88
C GLU A 48 23.41 -1.71 -0.42
N SER A 49 24.16 -2.81 -0.53
CA SER A 49 24.87 -3.21 -1.74
C SER A 49 23.90 -3.47 -2.91
N SER A 50 22.80 -4.20 -2.65
CA SER A 50 21.76 -4.49 -3.66
C SER A 50 21.01 -3.23 -4.10
N TYR A 51 20.78 -2.28 -3.18
CA TYR A 51 20.13 -1.01 -3.46
C TYR A 51 21.01 -0.12 -4.36
N SER A 52 22.33 -0.09 -4.11
CA SER A 52 23.28 0.70 -4.91
C SER A 52 23.32 0.28 -6.40
N MET A 53 23.12 -1.00 -6.70
CA MET A 53 23.11 -1.53 -8.07
C MET A 53 21.83 -1.13 -8.83
N SER A 54 20.71 -0.98 -8.13
CA SER A 54 19.43 -0.55 -8.72
C SER A 54 19.34 0.97 -8.94
N VAL A 55 20.14 1.76 -8.21
CA VAL A 55 20.15 3.23 -8.25
C VAL A 55 21.25 3.79 -9.18
N SER A 56 22.10 2.93 -9.75
CA SER A 56 23.22 3.35 -10.61
C SER A 56 22.84 3.75 -12.06
N THR A 57 21.57 3.99 -12.37
CA THR A 57 21.22 4.68 -13.64
C THR A 57 21.24 6.20 -13.54
N THR A 58 21.43 6.83 -12.38
CA THR A 58 21.70 8.29 -12.33
C THR A 58 22.53 8.70 -11.11
N SER A 59 23.84 8.41 -11.13
CA SER A 59 24.81 9.16 -10.30
C SER A 59 25.61 10.10 -11.20
N THR A 60 25.11 11.32 -11.37
CA THR A 60 25.95 12.48 -11.67
C THR A 60 26.03 13.32 -10.42
N ASN A 61 27.24 13.49 -9.88
CA ASN A 61 27.54 14.45 -8.82
C ASN A 61 27.04 15.84 -9.25
N SER A 62 25.96 16.32 -8.64
CA SER A 62 25.53 17.71 -8.71
C SER A 62 24.80 18.06 -7.44
N ASP A 63 25.33 19.07 -6.75
CA ASP A 63 24.64 19.77 -5.67
C ASP A 63 23.27 20.28 -6.15
N CYS A 64 22.31 20.24 -5.22
CA CYS A 64 21.01 20.92 -5.14
C CYS A 64 19.96 20.75 -6.27
N ASP A 65 18.70 20.54 -5.84
CA ASP A 65 17.44 20.66 -6.60
C ASP A 65 17.04 19.56 -7.61
N SER A 66 17.71 18.40 -7.62
CA SER A 66 17.48 17.37 -8.65
C SER A 66 16.34 16.37 -8.36
N ASP A 67 16.05 16.04 -7.09
CA ASP A 67 15.12 14.93 -6.77
C ASP A 67 13.67 15.18 -7.23
N SER A 68 13.17 16.41 -7.10
CA SER A 68 11.83 16.78 -7.58
C SER A 68 11.74 16.74 -9.10
N ASN A 69 12.82 17.12 -9.80
CA ASN A 69 12.88 17.13 -11.25
C ASN A 69 12.95 15.69 -11.81
N ILE A 70 13.67 14.79 -11.13
CA ILE A 70 13.68 13.36 -11.46
C ILE A 70 12.29 12.75 -11.27
N SER A 71 11.61 13.04 -10.16
CA SER A 71 10.25 12.54 -9.91
C SER A 71 9.25 13.00 -10.97
N HIS A 72 9.31 14.26 -11.39
CA HIS A 72 8.45 14.79 -12.45
C HIS A 72 8.72 14.12 -13.80
N ALA A 73 9.99 13.96 -14.19
CA ALA A 73 10.36 13.34 -15.46
C ALA A 73 9.88 11.88 -15.56
N ILE A 74 9.93 11.13 -14.45
CA ILE A 74 9.43 9.75 -14.39
C ILE A 74 7.92 9.71 -14.63
N LEU A 75 7.14 10.59 -13.97
CA LEU A 75 5.69 10.64 -14.15
C LEU A 75 5.30 11.05 -15.58
N GLU A 76 6.01 12.00 -16.17
CA GLU A 76 5.80 12.42 -17.57
C GLU A 76 6.02 11.24 -18.53
N LEU A 77 7.10 10.48 -18.32
CA LEU A 77 7.39 9.28 -19.10
C LEU A 77 6.31 8.20 -18.90
N GLU A 78 5.89 7.95 -17.66
CA GLU A 78 4.86 6.96 -17.34
C GLU A 78 3.53 7.26 -18.04
N TYR A 79 3.06 8.51 -17.94
CA TYR A 79 1.79 8.91 -18.54
C TYR A 79 1.85 9.00 -20.06
N SER A 80 2.97 9.45 -20.62
CA SER A 80 3.15 9.53 -22.08
C SER A 80 3.20 8.17 -22.75
N THR A 81 3.80 7.16 -22.09
CA THR A 81 3.98 5.80 -22.62
C THR A 81 2.77 4.89 -22.39
N ASN A 82 2.17 4.93 -21.19
CA ASN A 82 1.17 3.93 -20.80
C ASN A 82 -0.28 4.36 -21.03
N TYR A 83 -0.53 5.64 -21.32
CA TYR A 83 -1.89 6.16 -21.45
C TYR A 83 -2.12 6.81 -22.82
N ASN A 84 -3.29 6.53 -23.39
CA ASN A 84 -3.84 7.28 -24.52
C ASN A 84 -4.64 8.50 -24.02
N VAL A 85 -5.08 9.37 -24.93
CA VAL A 85 -5.86 10.58 -24.59
C VAL A 85 -7.14 10.24 -23.82
N LYS A 86 -7.79 9.11 -24.13
CA LYS A 86 -9.01 8.66 -23.45
C LYS A 86 -8.73 8.28 -21.99
N GLY A 87 -7.63 7.55 -21.74
CA GLY A 87 -7.20 7.19 -20.39
C GLY A 87 -6.84 8.42 -19.55
N LEU A 88 -6.14 9.39 -20.14
CA LEU A 88 -5.84 10.66 -19.48
C LEU A 88 -7.13 11.44 -19.18
N ALA A 89 -8.08 11.50 -20.13
CA ALA A 89 -9.37 12.16 -19.92
C ALA A 89 -10.15 11.56 -18.74
N GLN A 90 -10.12 10.23 -18.57
CA GLN A 90 -10.76 9.57 -17.44
C GLN A 90 -10.11 9.89 -16.10
N ILE A 91 -8.78 10.03 -16.07
CA ILE A 91 -8.07 10.47 -14.87
C ILE A 91 -8.47 11.91 -14.53
N MET A 92 -8.51 12.80 -15.52
CA MET A 92 -8.98 14.17 -15.35
C MET A 92 -10.42 14.23 -14.85
N ASP A 93 -11.30 13.39 -15.40
CA ASP A 93 -12.69 13.29 -14.97
C ASP A 93 -12.81 12.79 -13.52
N TYR A 94 -11.95 11.88 -13.07
CA TYR A 94 -11.92 11.44 -11.68
C TYR A 94 -11.51 12.56 -10.72
N TYR A 95 -10.67 13.48 -11.17
CA TYR A 95 -10.20 14.64 -10.39
C TYR A 95 -11.06 15.90 -10.58
N ASP A 96 -12.16 15.81 -11.34
CA ASP A 96 -13.00 16.96 -11.72
C ASP A 96 -12.20 18.11 -12.39
N LEU A 97 -11.18 17.77 -13.18
CA LEU A 97 -10.35 18.73 -13.91
C LEU A 97 -10.94 19.07 -15.28
N SER A 98 -10.82 20.33 -15.70
CA SER A 98 -11.26 20.77 -17.03
C SER A 98 -10.40 20.14 -18.13
N LYS A 99 -11.04 19.44 -19.07
CA LYS A 99 -10.40 18.80 -20.24
C LYS A 99 -10.59 19.57 -21.55
N LYS A 100 -11.13 20.79 -21.50
CA LYS A 100 -11.54 21.52 -22.71
C LYS A 100 -10.31 21.98 -23.51
N ASN A 101 -10.22 21.53 -24.76
CA ASN A 101 -9.21 21.93 -25.74
C ASN A 101 -7.76 21.62 -25.33
N MET A 102 -7.53 20.56 -24.54
CA MET A 102 -6.17 20.17 -24.14
C MET A 102 -5.57 19.13 -25.09
N ARG A 103 -4.29 19.33 -25.42
CA ARG A 103 -3.43 18.33 -26.06
C ARG A 103 -2.95 17.29 -25.04
N LYS A 104 -2.45 16.14 -25.52
CA LYS A 104 -2.04 15.02 -24.65
C LYS A 104 -1.02 15.44 -23.59
N ASP A 105 0.01 16.17 -24.00
CA ASP A 105 1.06 16.73 -23.15
C ASP A 105 0.50 17.70 -22.09
N GLU A 106 -0.44 18.57 -22.47
CA GLU A 106 -1.09 19.48 -21.52
C GLU A 106 -1.92 18.71 -20.48
N MET A 107 -2.61 17.64 -20.88
CA MET A 107 -3.34 16.77 -19.95
C MET A 107 -2.39 16.07 -18.97
N ILE A 108 -1.24 15.59 -19.44
CA ILE A 108 -0.24 14.94 -18.59
C ILE A 108 0.29 15.92 -17.56
N GLN A 109 0.70 17.12 -17.98
CA GLN A 109 1.18 18.16 -17.07
C GLN A 109 0.14 18.54 -16.02
N MET A 110 -1.13 18.69 -16.42
CA MET A 110 -2.22 18.98 -15.49
C MET A 110 -2.42 17.87 -14.46
N ILE A 111 -2.35 16.60 -14.89
CA ILE A 111 -2.44 15.45 -13.98
C ILE A 111 -1.25 15.44 -13.01
N ILE A 112 -0.02 15.64 -13.50
CA ILE A 112 1.17 15.64 -12.65
C ILE A 112 1.10 16.77 -11.63
N MET A 113 0.76 17.99 -12.06
CA MET A 113 0.60 19.14 -11.17
C MET A 113 -0.47 18.88 -10.08
N PHE A 114 -1.57 18.22 -10.43
CA PHE A 114 -2.57 17.83 -9.45
C PHE A 114 -2.04 16.77 -8.47
N GLU A 115 -1.26 15.81 -8.95
CA GLU A 115 -0.76 14.69 -8.15
C GLU A 115 0.42 14.99 -7.26
N THR A 116 1.21 15.99 -7.61
CA THR A 116 2.35 16.46 -6.81
C THR A 116 1.93 17.41 -5.70
N ASP A 117 0.74 17.99 -5.76
CA ASP A 117 0.18 18.80 -4.68
C ASP A 117 -0.13 17.92 -3.44
N PRO A 118 0.51 18.16 -2.30
CA PRO A 118 0.27 17.41 -1.06
C PRO A 118 -1.19 17.45 -0.59
N ASN A 119 -1.93 18.50 -0.92
CA ASN A 119 -3.35 18.64 -0.56
C ASN A 119 -4.22 17.59 -1.26
N ASN A 120 -3.79 17.11 -2.43
CA ASN A 120 -4.52 16.13 -3.23
C ASN A 120 -4.11 14.69 -2.92
N LEU A 121 -3.11 14.47 -2.05
CA LEU A 121 -2.56 13.14 -1.78
C LEU A 121 -3.63 12.09 -1.44
N LYS A 122 -4.67 12.48 -0.69
CA LYS A 122 -5.77 11.59 -0.30
C LYS A 122 -6.59 11.10 -1.51
N ILE A 123 -6.97 12.00 -2.41
CA ILE A 123 -7.77 11.65 -3.61
C ILE A 123 -6.92 10.88 -4.61
N VAL A 124 -5.65 11.24 -4.78
CA VAL A 124 -4.70 10.55 -5.66
C VAL A 124 -4.45 9.12 -5.19
N ASN A 125 -4.21 8.91 -3.90
CA ASN A 125 -4.03 7.57 -3.33
C ASN A 125 -5.30 6.72 -3.45
N ARG A 126 -6.49 7.33 -3.31
CA ARG A 126 -7.76 6.64 -3.56
C ARG A 126 -7.86 6.20 -5.02
N ARG A 127 -7.57 7.09 -5.99
CA ARG A 127 -7.58 6.79 -7.43
C ARG A 127 -6.67 5.62 -7.77
N ARG A 128 -5.41 5.68 -7.33
CA ARG A 128 -4.39 4.64 -7.57
C ARG A 128 -4.83 3.29 -6.99
N ARG A 129 -5.37 3.29 -5.76
CA ARG A 129 -5.88 2.08 -5.11
C ARG A 129 -7.04 1.46 -5.89
N MET A 130 -8.03 2.25 -6.29
CA MET A 130 -9.18 1.75 -7.04
C MET A 130 -8.77 1.21 -8.41
N TYR A 131 -7.83 1.88 -9.09
CA TYR A 131 -7.28 1.41 -10.36
C TYR A 131 -6.57 0.07 -10.22
N LYS A 132 -5.78 -0.11 -9.13
CA LYS A 132 -5.16 -1.39 -8.81
C LYS A 132 -6.20 -2.51 -8.66
N TYR A 133 -7.27 -2.28 -7.90
CA TYR A 133 -8.34 -3.28 -7.73
C TYR A 133 -9.03 -3.63 -9.05
N ILE A 134 -9.32 -2.64 -9.90
CA ILE A 134 -9.87 -2.89 -11.23
C ILE A 134 -8.93 -3.79 -12.04
N ASN A 135 -7.62 -3.51 -12.00
CA ASN A 135 -6.62 -4.30 -12.72
C ASN A 135 -6.46 -5.72 -12.17
N GLU A 136 -6.62 -5.93 -10.87
CA GLU A 136 -6.64 -7.26 -10.26
C GLU A 136 -7.88 -8.05 -10.71
N LEU A 137 -9.06 -7.43 -10.64
CA LEU A 137 -10.31 -8.06 -11.08
C LEU A 137 -10.33 -8.35 -12.59
N LYS A 138 -9.68 -7.52 -13.41
CA LYS A 138 -9.50 -7.77 -14.85
C LYS A 138 -8.67 -9.00 -15.15
N ARG A 139 -7.73 -9.38 -14.26
CA ARG A 139 -6.90 -10.57 -14.44
C ARG A 139 -7.59 -11.84 -13.98
N ASP A 140 -8.65 -11.72 -13.19
CA ASP A 140 -9.43 -12.87 -12.74
C ASP A 140 -10.31 -13.44 -13.88
N LYS A 141 -10.39 -14.77 -13.95
CA LYS A 141 -11.12 -15.49 -15.02
C LYS A 141 -12.64 -15.26 -14.96
N TYR A 142 -13.18 -15.06 -13.76
CA TYR A 142 -14.62 -14.90 -13.56
C TYR A 142 -15.01 -13.43 -13.59
N PHE A 143 -14.35 -12.58 -12.80
CA PHE A 143 -14.71 -11.17 -12.63
C PHE A 143 -14.44 -10.31 -13.87
N SER A 144 -13.43 -10.65 -14.67
CA SER A 144 -13.15 -9.93 -15.92
C SER A 144 -14.36 -9.83 -16.85
N LYS A 145 -15.28 -10.81 -16.82
CA LYS A 145 -16.51 -10.84 -17.63
C LYS A 145 -17.48 -9.69 -17.29
N PHE A 146 -17.42 -9.17 -16.07
CA PHE A 146 -18.30 -8.09 -15.61
C PHE A 146 -17.68 -6.70 -15.80
N ILE A 147 -16.41 -6.63 -16.21
CA ILE A 147 -15.70 -5.37 -16.41
C ILE A 147 -15.81 -5.00 -17.89
N LEU A 148 -16.81 -4.19 -18.19
CA LEU A 148 -17.13 -3.76 -19.57
C LEU A 148 -16.13 -2.75 -20.15
N TYR A 149 -15.31 -2.11 -19.31
CA TYR A 149 -14.41 -1.02 -19.72
C TYR A 149 -12.95 -1.49 -19.89
N THR A 150 -12.44 -1.37 -21.11
CA THR A 150 -11.01 -1.50 -21.46
C THR A 150 -10.42 -0.10 -21.72
N PHE A 151 -9.20 0.14 -21.22
CA PHE A 151 -8.48 1.41 -21.31
C PHE A 151 -7.54 1.42 -22.53
#